data_AF-A0A377PLB7-F1
#
_entry.id   AF-A0A377PLB7-F1
#
_cell.length_a   1.000
_cell.length_b   1.000
_cell.length_c   1.000
_cell.angle_alpha   90.00
_cell.angle_beta   90.00
_cell.angle_gamma   90.00
#
_symmetry.space_group_name_H-M   'P 1'
#
loop_
_entity.id
_entity.type
_entity.pdbx_description
1 polymer ?
#
loop_
_entity_poly.entity_id
_entity_poly.type
_entity_poly.pdbx_seq_one_letter_code
_entity_poly.pdbx_strand_id
1 'polypeptide(L)'
;MEYLEGGYFSALSHWLTDNMEQFGFYRPFSDEEQGVAVEPWHLSYRPLSRLAEHQLTEDVLKNAWQGQHIAGSDWLIPHLSDVFSRFITVKDRGQPCNG
;
A
#
# COMPACT_ATOMS: atom_id res chain seq x y z
N MET A 1 -10.81 6.06 16.59
CA MET A 1 -9.51 5.59 16.06
C MET A 1 -8.49 6.69 16.27
N GLU A 2 -7.22 6.36 16.50
CA GLU A 2 -6.17 7.33 16.85
C GLU A 2 -5.97 8.46 15.82
N TYR A 3 -6.31 8.20 14.54
CA TYR A 3 -6.08 9.11 13.40
C TYR A 3 -7.33 9.87 12.93
N LEU A 4 -8.51 9.48 13.42
CA LEU A 4 -9.78 10.15 13.09
C LEU A 4 -10.02 11.32 14.04
N GLU A 5 -11.03 12.14 13.75
CA GLU A 5 -11.42 13.27 14.59
C GLU A 5 -11.59 12.86 16.07
N GLY A 6 -11.00 13.65 16.96
CA GLY A 6 -10.92 13.36 18.40
C GLY A 6 -9.81 12.37 18.81
N GLY A 7 -9.08 11.79 17.85
CA GLY A 7 -7.91 10.93 18.10
C GLY A 7 -6.62 11.72 18.29
N TYR A 8 -5.66 11.13 19.00
CA TYR A 8 -4.37 11.76 19.33
C TYR A 8 -3.56 12.20 18.10
N PHE A 9 -3.66 11.46 17.00
CA PHE A 9 -2.99 11.78 15.73
C PHE A 9 -3.87 12.55 14.74
N SER A 10 -5.10 12.94 15.11
CA SER A 10 -6.03 13.62 14.20
C SER A 10 -5.44 14.90 13.61
N ALA A 11 -4.89 15.78 14.46
CA ALA A 11 -4.33 17.06 14.02
C ALA A 11 -3.14 16.87 13.06
N LEU A 12 -2.24 15.93 13.38
CA LEU A 12 -1.12 15.58 12.52
C LEU A 12 -1.59 14.96 11.20
N SER A 13 -2.59 14.08 11.26
CA SER A 13 -3.15 13.41 10.09
C SER A 13 -3.76 14.42 9.11
N HIS A 14 -4.51 15.41 9.60
CA HIS A 14 -5.02 16.53 8.81
C HIS A 14 -3.90 17.36 8.20
N TRP A 15 -2.91 17.75 9.02
CA TRP A 15 -1.77 18.51 8.50
C TRP A 15 -1.03 17.75 7.38
N LEU A 16 -0.84 16.43 7.52
CA LEU A 16 -0.25 15.59 6.48
C LEU A 16 -1.12 15.55 5.22
N THR A 17 -2.45 15.44 5.34
CA THR A 17 -3.38 15.52 4.20
C THR A 17 -3.18 16.79 3.38
N ASP A 18 -3.07 17.93 4.06
CA ASP A 18 -2.97 19.23 3.40
C ASP A 18 -1.58 19.48 2.77
N ASN A 19 -0.53 18.79 3.25
CA ASN A 19 0.85 19.15 2.93
C ASN A 19 1.65 18.05 2.20
N MET A 20 1.26 16.79 2.21
CA MET A 20 2.14 15.72 1.72
C MET A 20 2.30 15.72 0.19
N GLU A 21 1.27 16.14 -0.54
CA GLU A 21 1.22 16.06 -2.00
C GLU A 21 2.29 16.95 -2.66
N GLN A 22 2.52 18.16 -2.14
CA GLN A 22 3.58 19.06 -2.62
C GLN A 22 5.00 18.47 -2.49
N PHE A 23 5.19 17.47 -1.62
CA PHE A 23 6.45 16.74 -1.47
C PHE A 23 6.43 15.38 -2.19
N GLY A 24 5.40 15.09 -2.98
CA GLY A 24 5.24 13.84 -3.73
C GLY A 24 4.80 12.65 -2.89
N PHE A 25 4.31 12.86 -1.66
CA PHE A 25 3.78 11.80 -0.80
C PHE A 25 2.27 11.64 -0.95
N TYR A 26 1.75 10.43 -0.65
CA TYR A 26 0.32 10.10 -0.62
C TYR A 26 0.04 8.93 0.32
N ARG A 27 -1.24 8.67 0.61
CA ARG A 27 -1.70 7.47 1.32
C ARG A 27 -2.24 6.44 0.32
N PRO A 28 -1.60 5.27 0.16
CA PRO A 28 -2.11 4.26 -0.77
C PRO A 28 -3.38 3.59 -0.24
N PHE A 29 -3.44 3.27 1.05
CA PHE A 29 -4.52 2.49 1.65
C PHE A 29 -5.55 3.36 2.38
N SER A 30 -6.31 4.16 1.62
CA SER A 30 -7.35 5.05 2.16
C SER A 30 -8.78 4.57 1.90
N ASP A 31 -8.97 3.45 1.20
CA ASP A 31 -10.27 2.89 0.82
C ASP A 31 -10.31 1.39 1.20
N GLU A 32 -11.40 0.99 1.86
CA GLU A 32 -11.68 -0.39 2.30
C GLU A 32 -11.78 -1.36 1.11
N GLU A 33 -12.05 -0.86 -0.10
CA GLU A 33 -12.22 -1.68 -1.31
C GLU A 33 -10.91 -2.09 -1.99
N GLN A 34 -9.74 -1.69 -1.47
CA GLN A 34 -8.43 -1.98 -2.08
C GLN A 34 -7.86 -3.35 -1.73
N GLY A 35 -8.64 -4.21 -1.04
CA GLY A 35 -8.18 -5.52 -0.58
C GLY A 35 -7.24 -5.47 0.62
N VAL A 36 -6.80 -4.27 1.02
CA VAL A 36 -6.03 -3.98 2.24
C VAL A 36 -6.89 -3.08 3.12
N ALA A 37 -6.80 -3.24 4.44
CA ALA A 37 -7.51 -2.38 5.38
C ALA A 37 -7.07 -0.92 5.26
N VAL A 38 -7.91 0.02 5.71
CA VAL A 38 -7.53 1.44 5.73
C VAL A 38 -6.38 1.68 6.71
N GLU A 39 -5.24 2.15 6.19
CA GLU A 39 -4.02 2.44 6.93
C GLU A 39 -3.71 3.95 6.91
N PRO A 40 -4.35 4.78 7.75
CA PRO A 40 -4.17 6.24 7.73
C PRO A 40 -2.75 6.71 8.07
N TRP A 41 -1.94 5.82 8.66
CA TRP A 41 -0.52 6.03 8.96
C TRP A 41 0.42 5.77 7.77
N HIS A 42 -0.05 5.10 6.72
CA HIS A 42 0.80 4.68 5.62
C HIS A 42 1.04 5.83 4.64
N LEU A 43 2.29 6.28 4.53
CA LEU A 43 2.72 7.28 3.54
C LEU A 43 3.67 6.65 2.52
N SER A 44 3.47 6.95 1.25
CA SER A 44 4.30 6.49 0.13
C SER A 44 4.80 7.67 -0.70
N TYR A 45 6.09 7.65 -1.10
CA TYR A 45 6.67 8.64 -2.01
C TYR A 45 6.43 8.22 -3.46
N ARG A 46 5.53 8.93 -4.15
CA ARG A 46 4.95 8.58 -5.45
C ARG A 46 5.98 8.30 -6.56
N PRO A 47 7.07 9.08 -6.72
CA PRO A 47 8.04 8.83 -7.79
C PRO A 47 8.75 7.48 -7.68
N LEU A 48 9.01 7.00 -6.47
CA LEU A 48 9.66 5.71 -6.26
C LEU A 48 8.66 4.57 -6.08
N SER A 49 7.54 4.80 -5.37
CA SER A 49 6.56 3.75 -5.12
C SER A 49 5.94 3.24 -6.41
N ARG A 50 5.61 4.13 -7.37
CA ARG A 50 5.11 3.70 -8.69
C ARG A 50 6.11 2.87 -9.47
N LEU A 51 7.40 3.25 -9.43
CA LEU A 51 8.45 2.48 -10.10
C LEU A 51 8.57 1.08 -9.48
N ALA A 52 8.60 1.01 -8.15
CA ALA A 52 8.70 -0.24 -7.42
C ALA A 52 7.47 -1.14 -7.64
N GLU A 53 6.26 -0.56 -7.64
CA GLU A 53 5.01 -1.26 -7.92
C GLU A 53 5.04 -1.92 -9.31
N HIS A 54 5.47 -1.18 -10.34
CA HIS A 54 5.57 -1.72 -11.71
C HIS A 54 6.67 -2.80 -11.87
N GLN A 55 7.70 -2.77 -11.02
CA GLN A 55 8.79 -3.75 -11.06
C GLN A 55 8.53 -4.97 -10.16
N LEU A 56 7.56 -4.89 -9.26
CA LEU A 56 7.23 -5.98 -8.36
C LEU A 56 6.54 -7.09 -9.15
N THR A 57 7.12 -8.29 -9.11
CA THR A 57 6.54 -9.49 -9.70
C THR A 57 6.56 -10.61 -8.67
N GLU A 58 5.79 -11.68 -8.91
CA GLU A 58 5.87 -12.88 -8.09
C GLU A 58 7.29 -13.44 -8.01
N ASP A 59 8.06 -13.37 -9.11
CA ASP A 59 9.42 -13.87 -9.15
C ASP A 59 10.36 -13.04 -8.26
N VAL A 60 10.15 -11.73 -8.16
CA VAL A 60 10.90 -10.89 -7.20
C VAL A 60 10.66 -11.39 -5.77
N LEU A 61 9.41 -11.70 -5.42
CA LEU A 61 9.08 -12.25 -4.09
C LEU A 61 9.68 -13.63 -3.88
N LYS A 62 9.50 -14.56 -4.83
CA LYS A 62 10.06 -15.92 -4.77
C LYS A 62 11.58 -15.88 -4.60
N ASN A 63 12.27 -14.99 -5.31
CA ASN A 63 13.72 -14.81 -5.21
C ASN A 63 14.13 -14.23 -3.85
N ALA A 64 13.43 -13.21 -3.35
CA ALA A 64 13.72 -12.62 -2.03
C ALA A 64 13.52 -13.62 -0.88
N TRP A 65 12.67 -14.62 -1.09
CA TRP A 65 12.34 -15.66 -0.11
C TRP A 65 13.29 -16.85 -0.13
N GLN A 66 14.16 -16.97 -1.13
CA GLN A 66 15.11 -18.08 -1.21
C GLN A 66 16.01 -18.14 0.03
N GLY A 67 16.03 -19.29 0.69
CA GLY A 67 16.82 -19.51 1.90
C GLY A 67 16.31 -18.79 3.15
N GLN A 68 15.16 -18.12 3.09
CA GLN A 68 14.53 -17.48 4.24
C GLN A 68 13.48 -18.40 4.86
N HIS A 69 13.39 -18.40 6.19
CA HIS A 69 12.29 -19.07 6.88
C HIS A 69 11.05 -18.17 6.87
N ILE A 70 10.03 -18.56 6.13
CA ILE A 70 8.75 -17.85 6.03
C ILE A 70 7.67 -18.73 6.61
N ALA A 71 7.04 -18.27 7.68
CA ALA A 71 5.94 -18.99 8.29
C ALA A 71 4.82 -19.22 7.26
N GLY A 72 4.42 -20.48 7.09
CA GLY A 72 3.37 -20.85 6.14
C GLY A 72 3.79 -20.83 4.67
N SER A 73 5.10 -20.84 4.35
CA SER A 73 5.61 -20.89 2.97
C SER A 73 5.03 -22.02 2.13
N ASP A 74 4.83 -23.18 2.74
CA ASP A 74 4.31 -24.39 2.08
C ASP A 74 2.89 -24.17 1.52
N TRP A 75 2.13 -23.28 2.16
CA TRP A 75 0.82 -22.83 1.66
C TRP A 75 0.97 -21.57 0.79
N LEU A 76 1.77 -20.60 1.20
CA LEU A 76 1.90 -19.31 0.53
C LEU A 76 2.43 -19.44 -0.90
N ILE A 77 3.45 -20.27 -1.14
CA ILE A 77 4.10 -20.38 -2.46
C ILE A 77 3.14 -20.95 -3.52
N PRO A 78 2.41 -22.06 -3.27
CA PRO A 78 1.42 -22.57 -4.22
C PRO A 78 0.27 -21.60 -4.52
N HIS A 79 -0.08 -20.72 -3.57
CA HIS A 79 -1.19 -19.76 -3.70
C HIS A 79 -0.72 -18.34 -4.03
N LEU A 80 0.57 -18.15 -4.34
CA LEU A 80 1.15 -16.82 -4.47
C LEU A 80 0.47 -16.00 -5.58
N SER A 81 0.10 -16.61 -6.70
CA SER A 81 -0.64 -15.94 -7.78
C SER A 81 -1.97 -15.34 -7.28
N ASP A 82 -2.72 -16.08 -6.46
CA ASP A 82 -4.00 -15.61 -5.92
C ASP A 82 -3.79 -14.46 -4.93
N VAL A 83 -2.79 -14.60 -4.04
CA VAL A 83 -2.42 -13.55 -3.10
C VAL A 83 -1.93 -12.30 -3.84
N PHE A 84 -1.08 -12.46 -4.84
CA PHE A 84 -0.51 -11.37 -5.62
C PHE A 84 -1.60 -10.60 -6.39
N SER A 85 -2.50 -11.32 -7.05
CA SER A 85 -3.64 -10.71 -7.76
C SER A 85 -4.58 -9.94 -6.82
N ARG A 86 -4.83 -10.47 -5.61
CA ARG A 86 -5.76 -9.88 -4.65
C ARG A 86 -5.22 -8.68 -3.89
N PHE A 87 -3.93 -8.67 -3.55
CA PHE A 87 -3.37 -7.68 -2.62
C PHE A 87 -2.35 -6.73 -3.25
N ILE A 88 -1.77 -7.08 -4.41
CA ILE A 88 -0.70 -6.30 -5.04
C ILE A 88 -1.17 -5.71 -6.38
N THR A 89 -1.99 -6.44 -7.13
CA THR A 89 -2.39 -6.05 -8.50
C THR A 89 -3.69 -5.23 -8.56
N VAL A 90 -4.24 -4.83 -7.40
CA VAL A 90 -5.49 -4.07 -7.33
C VAL A 90 -5.25 -2.70 -7.97
N LYS A 91 -5.73 -2.56 -9.21
CA LYS A 91 -5.50 -1.39 -10.05
C LYS A 91 -6.24 -0.15 -9.55
N ASP A 92 -5.55 0.97 -9.71
CA ASP A 92 -6.05 2.34 -9.85
C ASP A 92 -7.49 2.38 -10.43
N ARG A 93 -8.47 2.68 -9.58
CA ARG A 93 -9.70 3.33 -10.02
C ARG A 93 -9.36 4.80 -10.13
N GLY A 94 -8.88 5.22 -11.30
CA GLY A 94 -8.52 6.61 -11.58
C GLY A 94 -9.58 7.58 -11.06
N GLN A 95 -9.22 8.37 -10.05
CA GLN A 95 -10.04 9.46 -9.59
C GLN A 95 -9.65 10.70 -10.41
N PRO A 96 -10.57 11.30 -11.17
CA PRO A 96 -10.24 12.49 -11.93
C PRO A 96 -9.94 13.64 -10.96
N CYS A 97 -8.84 14.34 -11.21
CA CYS A 97 -8.60 15.67 -10.65
C CYS A 97 -9.73 16.58 -11.15
N ASN A 98 -10.75 16.83 -10.32
CA ASN A 98 -11.63 17.96 -10.55
C ASN A 98 -10.89 19.22 -10.09
N GLY A 99 -10.63 20.11 -11.05
CA GLY A 99 -10.11 21.45 -10.81
C GLY A 99 -11.15 22.43 -10.29
#